data_AF-A0A529Q441-F1
#
_entry.id   AF-A0A529Q441-F1
#
_cell.length_a   1.000
_cell.length_b   1.000
_cell.length_c   1.000
_cell.angle_alpha   90.00
_cell.angle_beta   90.00
_cell.angle_gamma   90.00
#
_symmetry.space_group_name_H-M   'P 1'
#
loop_
_entity.id
_entity.type
_entity.pdbx_description
1 polymer ?
#
loop_
_entity_poly.entity_id
_entity_poly.type
_entity_poly.pdbx_seq_one_letter_code
_entity_poly.pdbx_strand_id
1 'polypeptide(L)'
;ADAVAMAGADIVLVNGLHFEGFLQRLVDASATKAAIVTLTKGVTPIDFKPEFADADAAEGADTSGGKTVTDPHAFQSIANAKIYVKNIAEAFCAADNEGCDSYKANAAAYTTKLDALEGEVKAAIQSIPEAKRVVITSHDAFGYFEHEYGLTFL
;
A
#
# COMPACT_ATOMS: atom_id res chain seq x y z
N ALA A 1 20.00 11.51 7.51
CA ALA A 1 19.24 12.37 6.59
C ALA A 1 17.75 12.21 6.85
N ASP A 2 17.22 10.98 6.85
CA ASP A 2 15.79 10.70 7.02
C ASP A 2 15.21 11.23 8.34
N ALA A 3 15.92 11.06 9.46
CA ALA A 3 15.48 11.61 10.74
C ALA A 3 15.38 13.15 10.72
N VAL A 4 16.26 13.82 9.98
CA VAL A 4 16.24 15.29 9.82
C VAL A 4 15.06 15.72 8.95
N ALA A 5 14.82 15.01 7.84
CA ALA A 5 13.67 15.27 6.97
C ALA A 5 12.35 15.05 7.73
N MET A 6 12.25 13.95 8.49
CA MET A 6 11.07 13.63 9.29
C MET A 6 10.85 14.65 10.41
N ALA A 7 11.92 15.14 11.07
CA ALA A 7 11.82 16.16 12.11
C ALA A 7 11.24 17.50 11.59
N GLY A 8 11.50 17.83 10.33
CA GLY A 8 11.01 19.05 9.68
C GLY A 8 9.71 18.89 8.90
N ALA A 9 9.11 17.69 8.89
CA ALA A 9 7.87 17.43 8.16
C ALA A 9 6.64 17.90 8.93
N ASP A 10 5.61 18.37 8.21
CA ASP A 10 4.27 18.60 8.78
C ASP A 10 3.42 17.32 8.73
N ILE A 11 3.68 16.46 7.74
CA ILE A 11 2.97 15.20 7.51
C ILE A 11 3.98 14.13 7.07
N VAL A 12 3.81 12.92 7.60
CA VAL A 12 4.52 11.71 7.16
C VAL A 12 3.47 10.71 6.69
N LEU A 13 3.51 10.37 5.41
CA LEU A 13 2.64 9.37 4.81
C LEU A 13 3.32 8.00 4.88
N VAL A 14 2.62 6.99 5.36
CA VAL A 14 3.15 5.62 5.52
C VAL A 14 2.16 4.60 4.98
N ASN A 15 2.66 3.48 4.48
CA ASN A 15 1.84 2.37 4.03
C ASN A 15 1.05 1.77 5.20
N GLY A 16 1.74 1.44 6.29
CA GLY A 16 1.18 0.62 7.36
C GLY A 16 1.23 -0.87 7.00
N LEU A 17 0.37 -1.68 7.65
CA LEU A 17 0.38 -3.15 7.52
C LEU A 17 1.77 -3.75 7.82
N HIS A 18 2.50 -3.14 8.75
CA HIS A 18 3.86 -3.53 9.13
C HIS A 18 4.93 -3.44 8.02
N PHE A 19 4.64 -2.79 6.89
CA PHE A 19 5.60 -2.62 5.80
C PHE A 19 6.88 -1.89 6.25
N GLU A 20 6.72 -0.76 6.96
CA GLU A 20 7.85 0.01 7.49
C GLU A 20 8.26 -0.46 8.89
N GLY A 21 8.91 -1.62 9.00
CA GLY A 21 9.37 -2.17 10.29
C GLY A 21 10.32 -1.25 11.08
N PHE A 22 10.90 -0.23 10.44
CA PHE A 22 11.78 0.77 11.06
C PHE A 22 11.06 2.03 11.54
N LEU A 23 9.78 2.22 11.19
CA LEU A 23 9.08 3.51 11.32
C LEU A 23 9.10 4.02 12.76
N GLN A 24 8.77 3.19 13.75
CA GLN A 24 8.72 3.63 15.15
C GLN A 24 10.07 4.15 15.63
N ARG A 25 11.16 3.46 15.30
CA ARG A 25 12.53 3.91 15.67
C ARG A 25 12.88 5.24 15.01
N LEU A 26 12.43 5.47 13.78
CA LEU A 26 12.67 6.71 13.05
C LEU A 26 11.85 7.88 13.59
N VAL A 27 10.60 7.63 14.00
CA VAL A 27 9.75 8.61 14.68
C VAL A 27 10.39 9.03 16.00
N ASP A 28 10.84 8.06 16.80
CA ASP A 28 11.50 8.33 18.09
C ASP A 28 12.81 9.11 17.88
N ALA A 29 13.63 8.71 16.90
CA ALA A 29 14.92 9.35 16.63
C ALA A 29 14.79 10.77 16.02
N SER A 30 13.73 11.02 15.25
CA SER A 30 13.48 12.35 14.67
C SER A 30 12.82 13.32 15.63
N ALA A 31 12.17 12.83 16.69
CA ALA A 31 11.31 13.62 17.57
C ALA A 31 10.28 14.47 16.79
N THR A 32 9.81 13.94 15.66
CA THR A 32 8.89 14.65 14.78
C THR A 32 7.56 14.94 15.48
N LYS A 33 6.95 16.06 15.09
CA LYS A 33 5.58 16.42 15.46
C LYS A 33 4.59 16.25 14.31
N ALA A 34 5.07 15.74 13.18
CA ALA A 34 4.27 15.53 11.99
C ALA A 34 3.09 14.60 12.26
N ALA A 35 1.98 14.83 11.57
CA ALA A 35 0.92 13.83 11.51
C ALA A 35 1.40 12.61 10.72
N ILE A 36 1.42 11.44 11.37
CA ILE A 36 1.71 10.16 10.70
C ILE A 36 0.38 9.60 10.18
N VAL A 37 0.26 9.48 8.86
CA VAL A 37 -0.98 9.03 8.20
C VAL A 37 -0.76 7.70 7.50
N THR A 38 -1.50 6.69 7.95
CA THR A 38 -1.52 5.35 7.36
C THR A 38 -2.42 5.31 6.12
N LEU A 39 -1.83 5.07 4.95
CA LEU A 39 -2.52 5.12 3.65
C LEU A 39 -3.39 3.89 3.37
N THR A 40 -3.11 2.76 4.03
CA THR A 40 -3.94 1.55 3.98
C THR A 40 -5.23 1.64 4.80
N LYS A 41 -5.47 2.74 5.51
CA LYS A 41 -6.71 2.91 6.28
C LYS A 41 -7.93 2.82 5.38
N GLY A 42 -8.77 1.81 5.61
CA GLY A 42 -9.98 1.54 4.82
C GLY A 42 -9.79 0.50 3.70
N VAL A 43 -8.57 0.01 3.48
CA VAL A 43 -8.33 -1.20 2.69
C VAL A 43 -8.79 -2.43 3.48
N THR A 44 -9.35 -3.43 2.79
CA THR A 44 -9.54 -4.77 3.33
C THR A 44 -8.23 -5.54 3.15
N PRO A 45 -7.50 -5.87 4.24
CA PRO A 45 -6.22 -6.55 4.11
C PRO A 45 -6.41 -8.01 3.68
N ILE A 46 -5.44 -8.53 2.94
CA ILE A 46 -5.26 -9.97 2.72
C ILE A 46 -4.02 -10.43 3.46
N ASP A 47 -3.93 -11.74 3.69
CA ASP A 47 -2.74 -12.36 4.25
C ASP A 47 -1.89 -13.00 3.18
N PHE A 48 -0.58 -13.13 3.44
CA PHE A 48 0.30 -13.95 2.61
C PHE A 48 -0.22 -15.39 2.51
N LYS A 49 0.05 -16.03 1.37
CA LYS A 49 -0.24 -17.46 1.24
C LYS A 49 0.60 -18.23 2.28
N PRO A 50 0.07 -19.34 2.84
CA PRO A 50 0.80 -20.13 3.85
C PRO A 50 2.20 -20.57 3.40
N GLU A 51 2.40 -20.72 2.09
CA GLU A 51 3.64 -21.13 1.44
C GLU A 51 4.77 -20.08 1.56
N PHE A 52 4.40 -18.81 1.78
CA PHE A 52 5.30 -17.66 1.84
C PHE A 52 5.30 -16.96 3.22
N ALA A 53 4.48 -17.43 4.16
CA ALA A 53 4.30 -16.81 5.47
C ALA A 53 5.58 -16.73 6.34
N ASP A 54 6.56 -17.62 6.10
CA ASP A 54 7.83 -17.65 6.85
C ASP A 54 8.94 -16.76 6.25
N ALA A 55 8.82 -16.37 4.97
CA ALA A 55 9.89 -15.64 4.26
C ALA A 55 9.82 -14.12 4.48
N ASP A 56 8.61 -13.57 4.62
CA ASP A 56 8.35 -12.13 4.79
C ASP A 56 7.85 -11.77 6.20
N ALA A 57 7.87 -12.74 7.12
CA ALA A 57 7.68 -12.47 8.55
C ALA A 57 8.77 -11.51 9.02
N ALA A 58 8.40 -10.25 9.27
CA ALA A 58 9.29 -9.26 9.87
C ALA A 58 9.99 -9.86 11.10
N GLU A 59 11.31 -9.62 11.23
CA GLU A 59 12.12 -9.98 12.39
C GLU A 59 11.35 -9.68 13.71
N GLY A 60 10.80 -10.73 14.33
CA GLY A 60 9.99 -10.65 15.56
C GLY A 60 8.50 -11.02 15.44
N ALA A 61 8.01 -11.43 14.26
CA ALA A 61 6.67 -12.01 14.14
C ALA A 61 6.68 -13.44 14.71
N ASP A 62 6.05 -13.62 15.88
CA ASP A 62 5.81 -14.93 16.47
C ASP A 62 4.80 -15.72 15.61
N THR A 63 5.33 -16.59 14.73
CA THR A 63 4.54 -17.52 13.89
C THR A 63 4.10 -18.77 14.66
N SER A 64 4.43 -18.87 15.96
CA SER A 64 4.07 -19.98 16.84
C SER A 64 2.57 -19.96 17.21
N GLY A 65 1.69 -20.18 16.25
CA GLY A 65 0.25 -20.27 16.53
C GLY A 65 -0.71 -20.25 15.35
N GLY A 66 -0.24 -20.40 14.11
CA GLY A 66 -1.12 -20.30 12.94
C GLY A 66 -1.62 -18.87 12.67
N LYS A 67 -0.85 -17.86 13.11
CA LYS A 67 -1.08 -16.47 12.75
C LYS A 67 -0.59 -16.26 11.33
N THR A 68 -1.50 -15.89 10.45
CA THR A 68 -1.20 -15.41 9.11
C THR A 68 -0.56 -14.02 9.20
N VAL A 69 0.42 -13.75 8.33
CA VAL A 69 1.08 -12.44 8.22
C VAL A 69 0.33 -11.65 7.16
N THR A 70 -0.14 -10.45 7.51
CA THR A 70 -0.85 -9.57 6.59
C THR A 70 0.08 -9.10 5.48
N ASP A 71 -0.35 -9.26 4.23
CA ASP A 71 0.36 -8.79 3.05
C ASP A 71 0.30 -7.24 3.01
N PRO A 72 1.45 -6.53 3.10
CA PRO A 72 1.49 -5.07 3.07
C PRO A 72 1.32 -4.47 1.68
N HIS A 73 1.39 -5.26 0.60
CA HIS A 73 1.46 -4.80 -0.79
C HIS A 73 0.09 -4.42 -1.37
N ALA A 74 -0.77 -3.81 -0.56
CA ALA A 74 -2.13 -3.43 -0.92
C ALA A 74 -2.19 -2.50 -2.14
N PHE A 75 -1.14 -1.73 -2.41
CA PHE A 75 -1.02 -0.85 -3.59
C PHE A 75 -1.03 -1.59 -4.94
N GLN A 76 -0.85 -2.91 -4.96
CA GLN A 76 -0.93 -3.72 -6.19
C GLN A 76 -2.37 -3.87 -6.71
N SER A 77 -3.38 -3.56 -5.89
CA SER A 77 -4.77 -3.38 -6.33
C SER A 77 -5.02 -1.90 -6.67
N ILE A 78 -5.49 -1.62 -7.88
CA ILE A 78 -5.82 -0.24 -8.29
C ILE A 78 -7.02 0.28 -7.49
N ALA A 79 -7.95 -0.60 -7.10
CA ALA A 79 -9.04 -0.23 -6.19
C ALA A 79 -8.50 0.27 -4.84
N ASN A 80 -7.48 -0.40 -4.29
CA ASN A 80 -6.80 0.06 -3.08
C ASN A 80 -5.99 1.33 -3.32
N ALA A 81 -5.32 1.48 -4.47
CA ALA A 81 -4.60 2.71 -4.80
C ALA A 81 -5.50 3.96 -4.75
N LYS A 82 -6.79 3.84 -5.13
CA LYS A 82 -7.77 4.93 -4.97
C LYS A 82 -8.03 5.29 -3.50
N ILE A 83 -8.01 4.31 -2.59
CA ILE A 83 -8.11 4.55 -1.14
C ILE A 83 -6.87 5.30 -0.64
N TYR A 84 -5.67 4.95 -1.11
CA TYR A 84 -4.44 5.65 -0.76
C TYR A 84 -4.52 7.12 -1.19
N VAL A 85 -4.92 7.37 -2.44
CA VAL A 85 -5.06 8.73 -3.00
C VAL A 85 -6.05 9.57 -2.18
N LYS A 86 -7.19 8.98 -1.80
CA LYS A 86 -8.16 9.63 -0.92
C LYS A 86 -7.53 9.99 0.43
N ASN A 87 -6.84 9.04 1.08
CA ASN A 87 -6.21 9.26 2.38
C ASN A 87 -5.11 10.33 2.32
N ILE A 88 -4.36 10.40 1.21
CA ILE A 88 -3.37 11.45 0.97
C ILE A 88 -4.05 12.83 0.90
N ALA A 89 -5.12 12.95 0.11
CA ALA A 89 -5.82 14.23 -0.04
C ALA A 89 -6.45 14.69 1.27
N GLU A 90 -7.03 13.76 2.04
CA GLU A 90 -7.58 14.04 3.38
C GLU A 90 -6.48 14.50 4.36
N ALA A 91 -5.30 13.86 4.33
CA ALA A 91 -4.15 14.28 5.13
C ALA A 91 -3.70 15.69 4.78
N PHE A 92 -3.57 15.99 3.50
CA PHE A 92 -3.14 17.30 3.03
C PHE A 92 -4.16 18.37 3.39
N CYS A 93 -5.45 18.12 3.21
CA CYS A 93 -6.51 19.02 3.67
C CYS A 93 -6.48 19.28 5.19
N ALA A 94 -6.15 18.26 5.99
CA ALA A 94 -6.11 18.39 7.44
C ALA A 94 -4.92 19.26 7.92
N ALA A 95 -3.79 19.21 7.21
CA ALA A 95 -2.62 20.01 7.52
C ALA A 95 -2.65 21.41 6.89
N ASP A 96 -3.27 21.53 5.70
CA ASP A 96 -3.39 22.76 4.92
C ASP A 96 -4.80 22.89 4.35
N ASN A 97 -5.64 23.63 5.08
CA ASN A 97 -7.03 23.85 4.70
C ASN A 97 -7.16 24.82 3.51
N GLU A 98 -6.19 25.71 3.28
CA GLU A 98 -6.21 26.68 2.17
C GLU A 98 -5.99 25.96 0.82
N GLY A 99 -5.10 24.97 0.80
CA GLY A 99 -4.85 24.12 -0.38
C GLY A 99 -5.90 23.03 -0.64
N CYS A 100 -6.86 22.82 0.27
CA CYS A 100 -7.71 21.63 0.27
C CYS A 100 -8.50 21.40 -1.03
N ASP A 101 -9.04 22.46 -1.63
CA ASP A 101 -9.77 22.34 -2.91
C ASP A 101 -8.86 21.86 -4.04
N SER A 102 -7.59 22.30 -4.06
CA SER A 102 -6.60 21.83 -5.03
C SER A 102 -6.23 20.36 -4.81
N TYR A 103 -6.03 19.93 -3.56
CA TYR A 103 -5.74 18.53 -3.24
C TYR A 103 -6.88 17.59 -3.65
N LYS A 104 -8.13 17.98 -3.37
CA LYS A 104 -9.32 17.23 -3.78
C LYS A 104 -9.47 17.17 -5.30
N ALA A 105 -9.24 18.28 -6.00
CA ALA A 105 -9.29 18.31 -7.46
C ALA A 105 -8.23 17.39 -8.09
N ASN A 106 -7.00 17.42 -7.56
CA ASN A 106 -5.92 16.55 -8.01
C ASN A 106 -6.21 15.07 -7.74
N ALA A 107 -6.73 14.75 -6.55
CA ALA A 107 -7.12 13.39 -6.18
C ALA A 107 -8.22 12.86 -7.09
N ALA A 108 -9.24 13.66 -7.40
CA ALA A 108 -10.29 13.30 -8.33
C ALA A 108 -9.74 13.05 -9.75
N ALA A 109 -8.91 13.96 -10.26
CA ALA A 109 -8.30 13.83 -11.58
C ALA A 109 -7.40 12.59 -11.68
N TYR A 110 -6.63 12.28 -10.64
CA TYR A 110 -5.80 11.08 -10.60
C TYR A 110 -6.63 9.81 -10.45
N THR A 111 -7.72 9.84 -9.69
CA THR A 111 -8.66 8.72 -9.56
C THR A 111 -9.28 8.35 -10.91
N THR A 112 -9.64 9.34 -11.74
CA THR A 112 -10.10 9.08 -13.12
C THR A 112 -9.04 8.36 -13.97
N LYS A 113 -7.76 8.67 -13.78
CA LYS A 113 -6.67 7.95 -14.45
C LYS A 113 -6.55 6.50 -13.95
N LEU A 114 -6.72 6.29 -12.65
CA LEU A 114 -6.75 4.94 -12.07
C LEU A 114 -7.94 4.12 -12.58
N ASP A 115 -9.11 4.73 -12.76
CA ASP A 115 -10.27 4.03 -13.35
C ASP A 115 -10.04 3.64 -14.81
N ALA A 116 -9.34 4.48 -15.59
CA ALA A 116 -8.94 4.12 -16.95
C ALA A 116 -7.91 2.97 -16.95
N LEU A 117 -6.90 3.06 -16.08
CA LEU A 117 -5.87 2.02 -15.93
C LEU A 117 -6.46 0.68 -15.51
N GLU A 118 -7.45 0.67 -14.61
CA GLU A 118 -8.19 -0.53 -14.19
C GLU A 118 -8.78 -1.27 -15.41
N GLY A 119 -9.41 -0.52 -16.32
CA GLY A 119 -9.97 -1.07 -17.56
C GLY A 119 -8.88 -1.64 -18.48
N GLU A 120 -7.78 -0.93 -18.63
CA GLU A 120 -6.63 -1.36 -19.44
C GLU A 120 -6.00 -2.65 -18.91
N VAL A 121 -5.73 -2.71 -17.60
CA VAL A 121 -5.14 -3.89 -16.95
C VAL A 121 -6.07 -5.09 -17.08
N LYS A 122 -7.36 -4.93 -16.78
CA LYS A 122 -8.35 -6.01 -16.92
C LYS A 122 -8.42 -6.53 -18.36
N ALA A 123 -8.45 -5.65 -19.35
CA ALA A 123 -8.47 -6.05 -20.76
C ALA A 123 -7.19 -6.80 -21.16
N ALA A 124 -6.02 -6.31 -20.73
CA ALA A 124 -4.74 -6.94 -21.02
C ALA A 124 -4.65 -8.34 -20.41
N ILE A 125 -5.02 -8.51 -19.15
CA ILE A 125 -5.00 -9.83 -18.49
C ILE A 125 -6.01 -10.79 -19.10
N GLN A 126 -7.21 -10.32 -19.45
CA GLN A 126 -8.23 -11.13 -20.12
C GLN A 126 -7.77 -11.66 -21.49
N SER A 127 -6.87 -10.95 -22.17
CA SER A 127 -6.28 -11.40 -23.44
C SER A 127 -5.33 -12.60 -23.29
N ILE A 128 -4.84 -12.86 -22.07
CA ILE A 128 -3.94 -13.98 -21.77
C ILE A 128 -4.80 -15.21 -21.45
N PRO A 129 -4.59 -16.35 -22.14
CA PRO A 129 -5.25 -17.60 -21.78
C PRO A 129 -5.00 -17.95 -20.31
N GLU A 130 -6.04 -18.38 -19.59
CA GLU A 130 -5.99 -18.63 -18.14
C GLU A 130 -4.83 -19.57 -17.75
N ALA A 131 -4.61 -20.64 -18.52
CA ALA A 131 -3.51 -21.59 -18.32
C ALA A 131 -2.10 -20.99 -18.45
N LYS A 132 -1.97 -19.74 -18.89
CA LYS A 132 -0.69 -19.01 -19.05
C LYS A 132 -0.55 -17.84 -18.08
N ARG A 133 -1.46 -17.66 -17.12
CA ARG A 133 -1.43 -16.57 -16.14
C ARG A 133 -0.59 -16.92 -14.91
N VAL A 134 0.59 -17.49 -15.12
CA VAL A 134 1.54 -17.83 -14.04
C VAL A 134 2.82 -17.04 -14.23
N VAL A 135 3.27 -16.36 -13.19
CA VAL A 135 4.45 -15.49 -13.21
C VAL A 135 5.33 -15.80 -12.00
N ILE A 136 6.65 -15.87 -12.22
CA ILE A 136 7.64 -16.03 -11.14
C ILE A 136 8.26 -14.67 -10.87
N THR A 137 8.32 -14.28 -9.61
CA THR A 137 8.94 -13.03 -9.15
C THR A 137 10.01 -13.31 -8.10
N SER A 138 10.66 -12.25 -7.60
CA SER A 138 11.76 -12.40 -6.63
C SER A 138 11.30 -12.62 -5.19
N HIS A 139 10.09 -12.17 -4.85
CA HIS A 139 9.46 -12.28 -3.53
C HIS A 139 7.94 -12.18 -3.68
N ASP A 140 7.20 -12.66 -2.68
CA ASP A 140 5.74 -12.65 -2.70
C ASP A 140 5.21 -11.23 -2.43
N ALA A 141 4.96 -10.46 -3.49
CA ALA A 141 4.54 -9.06 -3.39
C ALA A 141 3.38 -8.69 -4.31
N PHE A 142 2.69 -9.70 -4.85
CA PHE A 142 1.64 -9.52 -5.85
C PHE A 142 0.31 -10.17 -5.42
N GLY A 143 0.14 -10.52 -4.14
CA GLY A 143 -1.07 -11.16 -3.62
C GLY A 143 -2.35 -10.39 -3.94
N TYR A 144 -2.35 -9.06 -3.80
CA TYR A 144 -3.50 -8.24 -4.20
C TYR A 144 -3.70 -8.20 -5.71
N PHE A 145 -2.64 -8.22 -6.51
CA PHE A 145 -2.76 -8.27 -7.98
C PHE A 145 -3.37 -9.61 -8.43
N GLU A 146 -2.93 -10.71 -7.83
CA GLU A 146 -3.51 -12.04 -8.00
C GLU A 146 -4.99 -12.05 -7.65
N HIS A 147 -5.36 -11.53 -6.47
CA HIS A 147 -6.74 -11.44 -6.02
C HIS A 147 -7.64 -10.65 -6.98
N GLU A 148 -7.16 -9.53 -7.52
CA GLU A 148 -7.98 -8.65 -8.38
C GLU A 148 -8.08 -9.13 -9.83
N TYR A 149 -7.01 -9.71 -10.38
CA TYR A 149 -6.89 -9.94 -11.82
C TYR A 149 -6.75 -11.41 -12.22
N GLY A 150 -6.62 -12.34 -11.26
CA GLY A 150 -6.61 -13.78 -11.53
C GLY A 150 -5.35 -14.26 -12.26
N LEU A 151 -4.19 -13.77 -11.82
CA LEU A 151 -2.89 -14.38 -12.12
C LEU A 151 -2.40 -15.13 -10.89
N THR A 152 -1.55 -16.14 -11.09
CA THR A 152 -0.83 -16.80 -10.02
C THR A 152 0.61 -16.31 -9.99
N PHE A 153 1.04 -15.79 -8.84
CA PHE A 153 2.43 -15.46 -8.59
C PHE A 153 3.11 -16.53 -7.74
N LEU A 154 4.37 -16.81 -8.11
CA LEU A 154 5.31 -17.71 -7.45
C LEU A 154 6.62 -16.98 -7.10
#